data_AF-A0A7J7W219-F1
#
_entry.id   AF-A0A7J7W219-F1
#
_cell.length_a   1.000
_cell.length_b   1.000
_cell.length_c   1.000
_cell.angle_alpha   90.00
_cell.angle_beta   90.00
_cell.angle_gamma   90.00
#
_symmetry.space_group_name_H-M   'P 1'
#
loop_
_entity.id
_entity.type
_entity.pdbx_description
1 polymer ?
#
loop_
_entity_poly.entity_id
_entity_poly.type
_entity_poly.pdbx_seq_one_letter_code
_entity_poly.pdbx_strand_id
1 'polypeptide(L)'
;MTTCRYALLAALFLGLLLSVAAATGAGAGKAGVCPELKEELNCTQECGSDGECADNLKCCRAGCAAVCLLPNEKPGSCPKVDLPLTPLGLCRDQCQVDSECPDQMKCCLNGCGKVSCVTPVF
;
A
#
# COMPACT_ATOMS: atom_id res chain seq x y z
N MET A 1 -3.87 -36.08 -45.03
CA MET A 1 -3.02 -36.07 -43.82
C MET A 1 -2.73 -34.67 -43.26
N THR A 2 -3.02 -33.59 -44.00
CA THR A 2 -2.77 -32.19 -43.62
C THR A 2 -3.82 -31.59 -42.68
N THR A 3 -5.08 -32.01 -42.77
CA THR A 3 -6.19 -31.53 -41.91
C THR A 3 -5.99 -31.85 -40.42
N CYS A 4 -5.37 -32.99 -40.11
CA CYS A 4 -5.06 -33.41 -38.73
C CYS A 4 -3.95 -32.54 -38.09
N ARG A 5 -2.98 -32.07 -38.89
CA ARG A 5 -1.89 -31.20 -38.41
C ARG A 5 -2.37 -29.80 -38.08
N TYR A 6 -3.31 -29.25 -38.85
CA TYR A 6 -3.91 -27.94 -38.56
C TYR A 6 -4.80 -27.97 -37.30
N ALA A 7 -5.50 -29.09 -37.05
CA ALA A 7 -6.31 -29.25 -35.84
C ALA A 7 -5.44 -29.29 -34.56
N LEU A 8 -4.28 -29.96 -34.60
CA LEU A 8 -3.33 -30.02 -33.48
C LEU A 8 -2.68 -28.66 -33.19
N LEU A 9 -2.33 -27.90 -34.23
CA LEU A 9 -1.78 -26.56 -34.08
C LEU A 9 -2.82 -25.56 -33.54
N ALA A 10 -4.07 -25.67 -33.98
CA ALA A 10 -5.17 -24.85 -33.47
C ALA A 10 -5.45 -25.12 -31.97
N ALA A 11 -5.40 -26.38 -31.53
CA ALA A 11 -5.58 -26.74 -30.13
C ALA A 11 -4.43 -26.25 -29.23
N LEU A 12 -3.19 -26.27 -29.73
CA LEU A 12 -2.01 -25.72 -29.05
C LEU A 12 -2.08 -24.19 -28.92
N PHE A 13 -2.52 -23.49 -29.96
CA PHE A 13 -2.74 -22.04 -29.90
C PHE A 13 -3.89 -21.65 -28.97
N LEU A 14 -5.00 -22.42 -28.95
CA LEU A 14 -6.10 -22.18 -28.00
C LEU A 14 -5.67 -22.44 -26.54
N GLY A 15 -4.89 -23.49 -26.30
CA GLY A 15 -4.34 -23.81 -24.99
C GLY A 15 -3.36 -22.73 -24.49
N LEU A 16 -2.55 -22.16 -25.40
CA LEU A 16 -1.62 -21.07 -25.09
C LEU A 16 -2.35 -19.75 -24.80
N LEU A 17 -3.48 -19.48 -25.46
CA LEU A 17 -4.33 -18.32 -25.18
C LEU A 17 -5.01 -18.41 -23.80
N LEU A 18 -5.39 -19.62 -23.37
CA LEU A 18 -6.01 -19.85 -22.06
C LEU A 18 -5.03 -19.66 -20.89
N SER A 19 -3.73 -19.91 -21.08
CA SER A 19 -2.72 -19.75 -20.01
C SER A 19 -2.27 -18.31 -19.79
N VAL A 20 -2.50 -17.39 -20.73
CA VAL A 20 -2.09 -15.98 -20.64
C VAL A 20 -3.15 -15.09 -19.95
N ALA A 21 -4.36 -15.60 -19.71
CA ALA A 21 -5.45 -14.82 -19.15
C ALA A 21 -5.46 -14.72 -17.60
N ALA A 22 -4.51 -15.37 -16.91
CA ALA A 22 -4.52 -15.45 -15.44
C ALA A 22 -3.41 -14.59 -14.80
N ALA A 23 -3.50 -13.27 -14.92
CA ALA A 23 -2.74 -12.35 -14.05
C ALA A 23 -3.33 -10.93 -14.04
N THR A 24 -4.64 -10.77 -13.89
CA THR A 24 -5.24 -9.48 -13.52
C THR A 24 -5.77 -9.56 -12.09
N GLY A 25 -4.84 -9.75 -11.16
CA GLY A 25 -5.09 -9.49 -9.74
C GLY A 25 -5.17 -7.98 -9.49
N ALA A 26 -6.18 -7.32 -10.05
CA ALA A 26 -6.57 -5.98 -9.63
C ALA A 26 -7.38 -6.11 -8.33
N GLY A 27 -6.73 -6.58 -7.27
CA GLY A 27 -7.26 -6.51 -5.91
C GLY A 27 -7.41 -5.04 -5.53
N ALA A 28 -8.57 -4.68 -4.99
CA ALA A 28 -8.83 -3.35 -4.45
C ALA A 28 -7.69 -2.94 -3.50
N GLY A 29 -6.99 -1.85 -3.85
CA GLY A 29 -5.84 -1.39 -3.07
C GLY A 29 -6.27 -1.02 -1.65
N LYS A 30 -5.49 -1.45 -0.66
CA LYS A 30 -5.67 -1.01 0.73
C LYS A 30 -5.32 0.48 0.84
N ALA A 31 -5.95 1.17 1.80
CA ALA A 31 -5.65 2.57 2.07
C ALA A 31 -4.18 2.76 2.47
N GLY A 32 -3.66 3.95 2.18
CA GLY A 32 -2.30 4.33 2.53
C GLY A 32 -1.33 4.35 1.35
N VAL A 33 -0.15 4.92 1.60
CA VAL A 33 0.94 5.09 0.62
C VAL A 33 2.14 4.27 1.08
N CYS A 34 2.79 3.57 0.15
CA CYS A 34 4.00 2.82 0.45
C CYS A 34 5.12 3.73 0.94
N PRO A 35 5.94 3.28 1.92
CA PRO A 35 7.13 4.01 2.32
C PRO A 35 8.12 4.12 1.16
N GLU A 36 9.03 5.08 1.25
CA GLU A 36 10.10 5.20 0.28
C GLU A 36 11.06 4.02 0.43
N LEU A 37 11.20 3.24 -0.64
CA LEU A 37 12.07 2.09 -0.69
C LEU A 37 13.31 2.42 -1.50
N LYS A 38 14.47 2.09 -0.93
CA LYS A 38 15.71 2.06 -1.70
C LYS A 38 15.66 0.83 -2.61
N GLU A 39 16.04 1.01 -3.87
CA GLU A 39 16.20 -0.08 -4.83
C GLU A 39 16.98 -1.23 -4.19
N GLU A 40 16.31 -2.34 -3.93
CA GLU A 40 16.93 -3.51 -3.35
C GLU A 40 17.40 -4.42 -4.49
N LEU A 41 18.69 -4.78 -4.49
CA LEU A 41 19.30 -5.60 -5.54
C LEU A 41 18.73 -7.03 -5.60
N ASN A 42 17.92 -7.41 -4.61
CA ASN A 42 17.30 -8.72 -4.50
C ASN A 42 15.84 -8.62 -4.97
N CYS A 43 15.51 -9.29 -6.07
CA CYS A 43 14.16 -9.32 -6.66
C CYS A 43 13.17 -10.21 -5.88
N THR A 44 13.02 -9.99 -4.57
CA THR A 44 12.08 -10.75 -3.73
C THR A 44 10.64 -10.48 -4.17
N GLN A 45 9.83 -11.53 -4.33
CA GLN A 45 8.42 -11.45 -4.70
C GLN A 45 7.55 -12.07 -3.61
N GLU A 46 7.13 -11.26 -2.63
CA GLU A 46 6.27 -11.69 -1.53
C GLU A 46 4.78 -11.54 -1.84
N CYS A 47 4.43 -10.56 -2.69
CA CYS A 47 3.05 -10.21 -3.00
C CYS A 47 2.90 -9.70 -4.44
N GLY A 48 1.74 -9.96 -5.06
CA GLY A 48 1.32 -9.35 -6.31
C GLY A 48 0.43 -8.11 -6.11
N SER A 49 -0.33 -8.09 -5.01
CA SER A 49 -1.33 -7.07 -4.68
C SER A 49 -1.46 -6.86 -3.17
N ASP A 50 -2.03 -5.72 -2.76
CA ASP A 50 -2.27 -5.41 -1.34
C ASP A 50 -3.11 -6.48 -0.62
N GLY A 51 -4.01 -7.16 -1.36
CA GLY A 51 -4.90 -8.19 -0.82
C GLY A 51 -4.19 -9.46 -0.35
N GLU A 52 -2.95 -9.70 -0.80
CA GLU A 52 -2.14 -10.84 -0.37
C GLU A 52 -1.40 -10.56 0.95
N CYS A 53 -1.27 -9.29 1.34
CA CYS A 53 -0.63 -8.90 2.58
C CYS A 53 -1.61 -9.01 3.77
N ALA A 54 -1.12 -9.33 4.97
CA ALA A 54 -1.95 -9.35 6.17
C ALA A 54 -2.41 -7.94 6.59
N ASP A 55 -3.49 -7.86 7.37
CA ASP A 55 -3.97 -6.64 8.03
C ASP A 55 -4.02 -5.41 7.09
N ASN A 56 -3.42 -4.30 7.50
CA ASN A 56 -3.33 -3.06 6.73
C ASN A 56 -2.01 -2.91 5.95
N LEU A 57 -1.23 -3.98 5.79
CA LEU A 57 0.01 -3.97 5.00
C LEU A 57 -0.31 -3.85 3.51
N LYS A 58 0.48 -3.05 2.79
CA LYS A 58 0.40 -2.86 1.35
C LYS A 58 1.52 -3.61 0.65
N CYS A 59 1.26 -4.03 -0.59
CA CYS A 59 2.26 -4.61 -1.46
C CYS A 59 3.06 -3.50 -2.14
N CYS A 60 4.27 -3.25 -1.62
CA CYS A 60 5.12 -2.15 -2.04
C CYS A 60 6.23 -2.64 -2.96
N ARG A 61 6.50 -1.88 -4.03
CA ARG A 61 7.47 -2.26 -5.07
C ARG A 61 8.69 -1.36 -5.04
N ALA A 62 9.87 -1.97 -5.19
CA ALA A 62 11.14 -1.28 -5.35
C ALA A 62 11.96 -2.02 -6.43
N GLY A 63 12.18 -1.40 -7.58
CA GLY A 63 12.73 -2.08 -8.75
C GLY A 63 11.95 -3.36 -9.10
N CYS A 64 12.64 -4.51 -9.04
CA CYS A 64 12.07 -5.84 -9.27
C CYS A 64 11.55 -6.52 -8.00
N ALA A 65 11.62 -5.90 -6.82
CA ALA A 65 11.12 -6.45 -5.57
C ALA A 65 9.66 -6.03 -5.31
N ALA A 66 8.88 -6.90 -4.66
CA ALA A 66 7.53 -6.64 -4.17
C ALA A 66 7.38 -7.26 -2.78
N VAL A 67 7.16 -6.42 -1.77
CA VAL A 67 7.19 -6.81 -0.34
C VAL A 67 6.01 -6.23 0.42
N CYS A 68 5.53 -6.93 1.44
CA CYS A 68 4.41 -6.45 2.26
C CYS A 68 4.90 -5.51 3.36
N LEU A 69 4.54 -4.23 3.28
CA LEU A 69 5.01 -3.20 4.21
C LEU A 69 3.88 -2.36 4.81
N LEU A 70 4.15 -1.83 6.00
CA LEU A 70 3.26 -0.89 6.65
C LEU A 70 3.26 0.43 5.86
N PRO A 71 2.08 0.95 5.43
CA PRO A 71 2.02 2.23 4.75
C PRO A 71 2.40 3.39 5.68
N ASN A 72 2.92 4.46 5.09
CA ASN A 72 3.15 5.74 5.80
C ASN A 72 1.86 6.43 6.22
N GLU A 73 0.78 6.19 5.47
CA GLU A 73 -0.56 6.72 5.74
C GLU A 73 -1.46 5.60 6.24
N LYS A 74 -2.01 5.76 7.45
CA LYS A 74 -2.96 4.80 8.04
C LYS A 74 -4.41 5.15 7.68
N PRO A 75 -5.32 4.16 7.74
CA PRO A 75 -6.75 4.37 7.48
C PRO A 75 -7.39 5.44 8.39
N GLY A 76 -8.41 6.12 7.87
CA GLY A 76 -9.11 7.21 8.55
C GLY A 76 -8.51 8.60 8.26
N SER A 77 -9.14 9.64 8.79
CA SER A 77 -8.78 11.05 8.60
C SER A 77 -8.43 11.73 9.92
N CYS A 78 -7.59 12.78 9.86
CA CYS A 78 -7.31 13.60 11.02
C CYS A 78 -8.58 14.33 11.50
N PRO A 79 -8.83 14.39 12.83
CA PRO A 79 -9.92 15.19 13.37
C PRO A 79 -9.70 16.67 13.03
N LYS A 80 -10.81 17.39 12.82
CA LYS A 80 -10.74 18.85 12.66
C LYS A 80 -10.31 19.47 13.98
N VAL A 81 -9.31 20.34 13.90
CA VAL A 81 -8.82 21.12 15.04
C VAL A 81 -9.04 22.58 14.73
N ASP A 82 -9.81 23.25 15.59
CA ASP A 82 -9.84 24.69 15.61
C ASP A 82 -8.61 25.17 16.38
N LEU A 83 -7.86 26.12 15.81
CA LEU A 83 -6.74 26.78 16.50
C LEU A 83 -7.16 28.20 16.92
N PRO A 84 -8.01 28.36 17.95
CA PRO A 84 -8.51 29.67 18.35
C PRO A 84 -7.46 30.51 19.09
N LEU A 85 -6.35 29.93 19.54
CA LEU A 85 -5.39 30.58 20.42
C LEU A 85 -3.95 30.31 19.99
N THR A 86 -3.10 31.33 20.10
CA THR A 86 -1.65 31.19 20.03
C THR A 86 -1.21 30.29 21.19
N PRO A 87 -0.54 29.16 20.93
CA PRO A 87 -0.21 28.23 21.99
C PRO A 87 0.82 28.84 22.94
N LEU A 88 0.45 28.95 24.22
CA LEU A 88 1.36 29.39 25.28
C LEU A 88 2.01 28.14 25.90
N GLY A 89 3.20 27.76 25.42
CA GLY A 89 3.94 26.62 25.96
C GLY A 89 4.94 26.00 24.99
N LEU A 90 5.64 24.95 25.43
CA LEU A 90 6.50 24.15 24.58
C LEU A 90 5.64 23.30 23.63
N CYS A 91 5.50 23.79 22.41
CA CYS A 91 4.86 23.07 21.33
C CYS A 91 5.92 22.41 20.45
N ARG A 92 5.95 21.09 20.38
CA ARG A 92 6.90 20.33 19.56
C ARG A 92 6.20 19.23 18.79
N ASP A 93 6.73 18.94 17.62
CA ASP A 93 6.29 17.81 16.80
C ASP A 93 6.68 16.49 17.49
N GLN A 94 5.74 15.56 17.58
CA GLN A 94 5.93 14.25 18.22
C GLN A 94 6.02 13.09 17.22
N CYS A 95 5.63 13.34 15.98
CA CYS A 95 5.64 12.39 14.87
C CYS A 95 5.84 13.16 13.57
N GLN A 96 6.14 12.47 12.47
CA GLN A 96 6.17 13.03 11.12
C GLN A 96 5.22 12.31 10.16
N VAL A 97 4.98 11.02 10.39
CA VAL A 97 4.13 10.15 9.57
C VAL A 97 3.30 9.24 10.47
N ASP A 98 2.18 8.71 9.95
CA ASP A 98 1.29 7.87 10.76
C ASP A 98 1.96 6.60 11.26
N SER A 99 2.91 6.05 10.49
CA SER A 99 3.65 4.82 10.85
C SER A 99 4.51 4.96 12.11
N GLU A 100 4.87 6.18 12.52
CA GLU A 100 5.54 6.45 13.79
C GLU A 100 4.60 6.39 15.00
N CYS A 101 3.30 6.49 14.76
CA CYS A 101 2.29 6.43 15.81
C CYS A 101 1.93 4.98 16.16
N PRO A 102 1.55 4.69 17.42
CA PRO A 102 1.11 3.36 17.81
C PRO A 102 -0.22 3.00 17.14
N ASP A 103 -0.46 1.69 16.99
CA ASP A 103 -1.72 1.12 16.53
C ASP A 103 -2.26 1.78 15.24
N GLN A 104 -3.52 2.17 15.23
CA GLN A 104 -4.18 2.86 14.11
C GLN A 104 -4.14 4.40 14.24
N MET A 105 -3.34 4.95 15.17
CA MET A 105 -3.27 6.40 15.35
C MET A 105 -2.56 7.08 14.18
N LYS A 106 -3.04 8.28 13.82
CA LYS A 106 -2.49 9.12 12.74
C LYS A 106 -1.68 10.28 13.31
N CYS A 107 -0.66 10.71 12.58
CA CYS A 107 0.14 11.88 12.89
C CYS A 107 -0.55 13.13 12.36
N CYS A 108 -1.25 13.85 13.24
CA CYS A 108 -2.12 14.95 12.85
C CYS A 108 -1.73 16.24 13.57
N LEU A 109 -2.10 17.37 12.97
CA LEU A 109 -2.05 18.66 13.65
C LEU A 109 -2.92 18.60 14.91
N ASN A 110 -2.43 19.21 15.99
CA ASN A 110 -3.17 19.43 17.22
C ASN A 110 -3.49 20.91 17.42
N GLY A 111 -4.25 21.23 18.48
CA GLY A 111 -4.67 22.60 18.79
C GLY A 111 -3.54 23.58 19.12
N CYS A 112 -2.30 23.09 19.15
CA CYS A 112 -1.09 23.86 19.39
C CYS A 112 -0.31 24.14 18.09
N GLY A 113 -0.79 23.67 16.93
CA GLY A 113 -0.16 23.90 15.62
C GLY A 113 1.08 23.04 15.36
N LYS A 114 1.27 22.00 16.16
CA LYS A 114 2.28 20.96 15.97
C LYS A 114 1.60 19.62 15.75
N VAL A 115 2.36 18.62 15.29
CA VAL A 115 1.80 17.29 15.03
C VAL A 115 2.00 16.33 16.21
N SER A 116 0.99 15.50 16.45
CA SER A 116 1.01 14.44 17.47
C SER A 116 0.14 13.26 17.04
N CYS A 117 0.38 12.09 17.64
CA CYS A 117 -0.44 10.91 17.39
C CYS A 117 -1.84 11.08 17.98
N VAL A 118 -2.86 10.97 17.14
CA VAL A 118 -4.27 11.10 17.54
C VAL A 118 -5.11 9.96 16.97
N THR A 119 -6.23 9.68 17.63
CA THR A 119 -7.22 8.73 17.13
C THR A 119 -7.86 9.27 15.83
N PRO A 120 -7.84 8.50 14.73
CA PRO A 120 -8.44 8.92 13.47
C PRO A 120 -9.98 8.92 13.51
N VAL A 121 -10.57 9.67 12.59
CA VAL A 121 -12.00 9.63 12.27
C VAL A 121 -12.20 8.72 11.05
N PHE A 122 -13.16 7.79 11.12
CA PHE A 122 -13.46 6.82 10.05
C PHE A 122 -14.76 7.14 9.34
#